data_AF-A0A1C6TYW9-F1
#
_entry.id   AF-A0A1C6TYW9-F1
#
_cell.length_a   1.000
_cell.length_b   1.000
_cell.length_c   1.000
_cell.angle_alpha   90.00
_cell.angle_beta   90.00
_cell.angle_gamma   90.00
#
_symmetry.space_group_name_H-M   'P 1'
#
loop_
_entity.id
_entity.type
_entity.pdbx_description
1 polymer ?
#
loop_
_entity_poly.entity_id
_entity_poly.type
_entity_poly.pdbx_seq_one_letter_code
_entity_poly.pdbx_strand_id
1 'polypeptide(L)'
;MDSSGDRFHVAMSVSDHVVDLRAVGEIDIATVASFRAALWSAPARPVLRLDLSGVRLLSAAGVRALVAAHLRVRARGGELVLVDPDPVVARVLRATGLHRVLPVRESSCGSARELVACAAA
;
A
#
# COMPACT_ATOMS: atom_id res chain seq x y z
N MET A 1 5.92 19.57 -22.70
CA MET A 1 6.47 18.70 -21.64
C MET A 1 5.55 17.53 -21.52
N ASP A 2 5.99 16.39 -22.04
CA ASP A 2 5.23 15.15 -22.03
C ASP A 2 5.18 14.62 -20.59
N SER A 3 4.13 15.01 -19.87
CA SER A 3 3.77 14.47 -18.57
C SER A 3 3.07 13.13 -18.72
N SER A 4 3.60 12.21 -19.53
CA SER A 4 3.29 10.78 -19.44
C SER A 4 3.90 10.23 -18.14
N GLY A 5 3.56 10.87 -17.01
CA GLY A 5 3.82 10.38 -15.67
C GLY A 5 3.07 9.07 -15.54
N ASP A 6 3.81 8.03 -15.17
CA ASP A 6 3.30 6.69 -14.92
C ASP A 6 1.95 6.79 -14.18
N ARG A 7 0.86 6.33 -14.84
CA ARG A 7 -0.49 6.44 -14.28
C ARG A 7 -0.53 5.73 -12.94
N PHE A 8 -0.62 6.50 -11.86
CA PHE A 8 -0.82 5.94 -10.53
C PHE A 8 -2.15 5.19 -10.50
N HIS A 9 -2.09 3.91 -10.16
CA HIS A 9 -3.26 3.05 -10.06
C HIS A 9 -3.20 2.21 -8.80
N VAL A 10 -4.39 1.89 -8.30
CA VAL A 10 -4.56 1.00 -7.15
C VAL A 10 -5.56 -0.07 -7.52
N ALA A 11 -5.15 -1.33 -7.37
CA ALA A 11 -6.05 -2.48 -7.43
C ALA A 11 -6.40 -2.93 -6.01
N MET A 12 -7.61 -3.47 -5.85
CA MET A 12 -8.10 -3.98 -4.57
C MET A 12 -8.73 -5.36 -4.77
N SER A 13 -8.37 -6.31 -3.92
CA SER A 13 -9.09 -7.58 -3.75
C SER A 13 -9.51 -7.73 -2.30
N VAL A 14 -10.69 -8.30 -2.09
CA VAL A 14 -11.28 -8.47 -0.77
C VAL A 14 -11.55 -9.95 -0.55
N SER A 15 -11.03 -10.48 0.55
CA SER A 15 -11.33 -11.81 1.07
C SER A 15 -12.05 -11.69 2.42
N ASP A 16 -12.38 -12.83 3.04
CA ASP A 16 -13.12 -12.87 4.30
C ASP A 16 -12.41 -12.15 5.47
N HIS A 17 -11.08 -12.26 5.54
CA HIS A 17 -10.30 -11.70 6.65
C HIS A 17 -9.23 -10.67 6.22
N VAL A 18 -8.96 -10.56 4.93
CA VAL A 18 -7.88 -9.74 4.38
C VAL A 18 -8.40 -8.87 3.25
N VAL A 19 -7.97 -7.61 3.22
CA VAL A 19 -8.04 -6.76 2.03
C VAL A 19 -6.62 -6.59 1.52
N ASP A 20 -6.39 -6.89 0.24
CA ASP A 20 -5.12 -6.62 -0.43
C ASP A 20 -5.30 -5.39 -1.34
N LEU A 21 -4.47 -4.38 -1.11
CA LEU A 21 -4.32 -3.22 -1.97
C LEU A 21 -2.97 -3.30 -2.66
N ARG A 22 -2.95 -3.07 -3.97
CA ARG A 22 -1.72 -2.99 -4.76
C ARG A 22 -1.61 -1.62 -5.38
N ALA A 23 -0.61 -0.85 -4.96
CA ALA A 23 -0.32 0.46 -5.52
C ALA A 23 0.85 0.36 -6.51
N VAL A 24 0.72 1.03 -7.65
CA VAL A 24 1.76 1.05 -8.69
C VAL A 24 1.88 2.46 -9.26
N GLY A 25 3.11 2.90 -9.49
CA GLY A 25 3.46 4.24 -9.95
C GLY A 25 4.09 5.08 -8.84
N GLU A 26 3.81 6.38 -8.85
CA GLU A 26 4.39 7.34 -7.90
C GLU A 26 3.33 7.85 -6.92
N ILE A 27 3.69 7.96 -5.63
CA ILE A 27 2.85 8.54 -4.59
C ILE A 27 3.41 9.92 -4.20
N ASP A 28 2.99 10.95 -4.94
CA ASP A 28 3.43 12.33 -4.81
C ASP A 28 2.28 13.28 -4.45
N ILE A 29 2.50 14.59 -4.59
CA ILE A 29 1.46 15.59 -4.32
C ILE A 29 0.25 15.49 -5.26
N ALA A 30 0.45 15.03 -6.50
CA ALA A 30 -0.61 14.90 -7.50
C ALA A 30 -1.43 13.62 -7.28
N THR A 31 -0.82 12.54 -6.81
CA THR A 31 -1.47 11.21 -6.72
C THR A 31 -1.91 10.83 -5.30
N VAL A 32 -1.42 11.53 -4.26
CA VAL A 32 -1.74 11.20 -2.85
C VAL A 32 -3.24 11.25 -2.54
N ALA A 33 -4.01 12.09 -3.23
CA ALA A 33 -5.46 12.15 -3.07
C ALA A 33 -6.12 10.81 -3.45
N SER A 34 -5.76 10.27 -4.62
CA SER A 34 -6.23 8.97 -5.11
C SER A 34 -5.77 7.82 -4.21
N PHE A 35 -4.51 7.86 -3.76
CA PHE A 35 -3.98 6.87 -2.83
C PHE A 35 -4.76 6.84 -1.51
N ARG A 36 -5.05 8.02 -0.93
CA ARG A 36 -5.89 8.14 0.26
C ARG A 36 -7.30 7.65 0.02
N ALA A 37 -7.90 7.97 -1.12
CA ALA A 37 -9.25 7.49 -1.44
C ALA A 37 -9.30 5.96 -1.42
N ALA A 38 -8.33 5.28 -2.04
CA ALA A 38 -8.25 3.82 -2.06
C ALA A 38 -8.07 3.22 -0.65
N LEU A 39 -7.18 3.79 0.17
CA LEU A 39 -6.98 3.39 1.56
C LEU A 39 -8.26 3.53 2.42
N TRP A 40 -9.10 4.53 2.14
CA TRP A 40 -10.33 4.79 2.88
C TRP A 40 -11.52 3.97 2.38
N SER A 41 -11.54 3.62 1.09
CA SER A 41 -12.57 2.75 0.50
C SER A 41 -12.39 1.28 0.86
N ALA A 42 -11.20 0.88 1.33
CA ALA A 42 -10.96 -0.47 1.80
C ALA A 42 -11.97 -0.85 2.91
N PRO A 43 -12.73 -1.96 2.75
CA PRO A 43 -13.69 -2.38 3.75
C PRO A 43 -12.98 -2.77 5.05
N ALA A 44 -13.68 -2.65 6.17
CA ALA A 44 -13.13 -3.03 7.46
C ALA A 44 -12.92 -4.56 7.52
N ARG A 45 -11.65 -4.97 7.62
CA ARG A 45 -11.22 -6.36 7.82
C ARG A 45 -10.10 -6.41 8.88
N PRO A 46 -9.88 -7.58 9.52
CA PRO A 46 -8.79 -7.76 10.46
C PRO A 46 -7.41 -7.39 9.90
N VAL A 47 -7.16 -7.63 8.62
CA VAL A 47 -5.87 -7.31 7.99
C VAL A 47 -6.08 -6.52 6.69
N LEU A 48 -5.32 -5.43 6.55
CA LEU A 48 -5.13 -4.69 5.31
C LEU A 48 -3.68 -4.85 4.87
N ARG A 49 -3.45 -5.49 3.73
CA ARG A 49 -2.13 -5.59 3.11
C ARG A 49 -2.00 -4.56 2.02
N LEU A 50 -0.87 -3.86 1.98
CA LEU A 50 -0.56 -2.88 0.96
C LEU A 50 0.74 -3.28 0.25
N ASP A 51 0.61 -3.84 -0.95
CA ASP A 51 1.70 -4.13 -1.87
C ASP A 51 2.23 -2.81 -2.46
N LEU A 52 3.51 -2.57 -2.21
CA LEU A 52 4.28 -1.40 -2.62
C LEU A 52 5.39 -1.75 -3.62
N SER A 53 5.38 -2.95 -4.21
CA SER A 53 6.38 -3.43 -5.18
C SER A 53 6.41 -2.63 -6.47
N GLY A 54 5.28 -2.03 -6.84
CA GLY A 54 5.15 -1.15 -7.99
C GLY A 54 5.35 0.33 -7.69
N VAL A 55 5.59 0.69 -6.42
CA VAL A 55 5.69 2.10 -6.02
C VAL A 55 7.14 2.55 -6.05
N ARG A 56 7.48 3.47 -6.96
CA ARG A 56 8.87 3.92 -7.16
C ARG A 56 9.21 5.22 -6.44
N LEU A 57 8.19 5.92 -5.94
CA LEU A 57 8.32 7.17 -5.23
C LEU A 57 7.28 7.25 -4.10
N LEU A 58 7.73 7.63 -2.91
CA LEU A 58 6.85 7.92 -1.77
C LEU A 58 7.21 9.29 -1.18
N SER A 59 6.35 10.27 -1.43
CA SER A 59 6.47 11.63 -0.87
C SER A 59 6.12 11.70 0.62
N ALA A 60 6.46 12.82 1.26
CA ALA A 60 6.06 13.08 2.65
C ALA A 60 4.52 13.07 2.84
N ALA A 61 3.74 13.43 1.81
CA ALA A 61 2.29 13.34 1.86
C ALA A 61 1.81 11.87 1.84
N GLY A 62 2.45 11.02 1.04
CA GLY A 62 2.22 9.57 1.04
C GLY A 62 2.57 8.91 2.38
N VAL A 63 3.71 9.29 2.98
CA VAL A 63 4.10 8.84 4.34
C VAL A 63 3.02 9.18 5.36
N ARG A 64 2.50 10.41 5.37
CA ARG A 64 1.41 10.82 6.27
C ARG A 64 0.12 10.03 6.01
N ALA A 65 -0.19 9.74 4.74
CA ALA A 65 -1.35 8.92 4.39
C ALA A 65 -1.24 7.49 4.94
N LEU A 66 -0.05 6.87 4.87
CA LEU A 66 0.21 5.55 5.46
C LEU A 66 0.01 5.54 6.97
N VAL A 67 0.54 6.55 7.67
CA VAL A 67 0.37 6.67 9.14
C VAL A 67 -1.10 6.83 9.49
N ALA A 68 -1.83 7.71 8.79
CA ALA A 68 -3.25 7.91 9.04
C ALA A 68 -4.08 6.64 8.78
N ALA A 69 -3.76 5.88 7.73
CA ALA A 69 -4.40 4.60 7.46
C ALA A 69 -4.09 3.55 8.53
N HIS A 70 -2.84 3.48 9.00
CA HIS A 70 -2.47 2.60 10.11
C HIS A 70 -3.27 2.87 11.37
N LEU A 71 -3.32 4.13 11.80
CA LEU A 71 -4.10 4.53 12.98
C LEU A 71 -5.58 4.21 12.80
N ARG A 72 -6.14 4.47 11.62
CA ARG A 72 -7.54 4.13 11.28
C ARG A 72 -7.82 2.63 11.35
N VAL A 73 -6.91 1.79 10.86
CA VAL A 73 -7.07 0.33 10.87
C VAL A 73 -6.92 -0.22 12.30
N ARG A 74 -5.90 0.25 13.03
CA ARG A 74 -5.67 -0.12 14.44
C ARG A 74 -6.82 0.27 15.35
N ALA A 75 -7.42 1.45 15.16
CA ALA A 75 -8.58 1.90 15.94
C ALA A 75 -9.81 0.97 15.80
N ARG A 76 -9.83 0.10 14.79
CA ARG A 76 -10.88 -0.91 14.56
C ARG A 76 -10.44 -2.33 14.93
N GLY A 77 -9.31 -2.47 15.61
CA GLY A 77 -8.73 -3.77 15.98
C GLY A 77 -8.07 -4.52 14.82
N GLY A 78 -7.87 -3.88 13.65
CA GLY A 78 -7.18 -4.47 12.51
C GLY A 78 -5.68 -4.18 12.49
N GLU A 79 -5.01 -4.68 11.47
CA GLU A 79 -3.59 -4.44 11.21
C GLU A 79 -3.33 -4.02 9.75
N LEU A 80 -2.56 -2.94 9.55
CA LEU A 80 -2.02 -2.57 8.24
C LEU A 80 -0.61 -3.16 8.10
N VAL A 81 -0.38 -3.96 7.07
CA VAL A 81 0.90 -4.58 6.72
C VAL A 81 1.37 -4.06 5.37
N LEU A 82 2.62 -3.61 5.29
CA LEU A 82 3.26 -3.23 4.03
C LEU A 82 3.94 -4.46 3.42
N VAL A 83 3.71 -4.70 2.13
CA VAL A 83 4.21 -5.86 1.40
C VAL A 83 5.15 -5.38 0.29
N ASP A 84 6.32 -6.01 0.20
CA ASP A 84 7.31 -5.81 -0.88
C ASP A 84 7.60 -4.35 -1.26
N PRO A 85 7.91 -3.45 -0.30
CA PRO A 85 8.26 -2.09 -0.68
C PRO A 85 9.50 -2.07 -1.57
N ASP A 86 9.40 -1.41 -2.73
CA ASP A 86 10.55 -1.13 -3.59
C ASP A 86 11.72 -0.53 -2.77
N PRO A 87 13.00 -0.81 -3.10
CA PRO A 87 14.14 -0.30 -2.35
C PRO A 87 14.11 1.22 -2.06
N VAL A 88 13.58 2.03 -2.98
CA VAL A 88 13.42 3.47 -2.78
C VAL A 88 12.42 3.75 -1.65
N VAL A 89 11.26 3.09 -1.68
CA VAL A 89 10.22 3.22 -0.65
C VAL A 89 10.71 2.66 0.69
N ALA A 90 11.40 1.52 0.69
CA ALA A 90 11.99 0.94 1.89
C ALA A 90 13.00 1.89 2.56
N ARG A 91 13.77 2.64 1.76
CA ARG A 91 14.66 3.69 2.30
C ARG A 91 13.89 4.83 2.95
N VAL A 92 12.78 5.28 2.36
CA VAL A 92 11.90 6.30 2.96
C VAL A 92 11.30 5.79 4.28
N LEU A 93 10.82 4.55 4.33
CA LEU A 93 10.28 3.93 5.56
C LEU A 93 11.34 3.79 6.65
N ARG A 94 12.61 3.54 6.27
CA ARG A 94 13.74 3.53 7.21
C ARG A 94 14.06 4.93 7.72
N ALA A 95 14.24 5.89 6.82
CA ALA A 95 14.57 7.27 7.16
C ALA A 95 13.52 7.95 8.06
N THR A 96 12.25 7.59 7.88
CA THR A 96 11.13 8.13 8.68
C THR A 96 10.85 7.34 9.96
N GLY A 97 11.56 6.23 10.20
CA GLY A 97 11.32 5.35 11.35
C GLY A 97 10.06 4.48 11.22
N LEU A 98 9.28 4.61 10.15
CA LEU A 98 8.01 3.89 9.97
C LEU A 98 8.15 2.38 9.92
N HIS A 99 9.28 1.85 9.46
CA HIS A 99 9.59 0.42 9.50
C HIS A 99 9.50 -0.21 10.91
N ARG A 100 9.52 0.59 11.99
CA ARG A 100 9.37 0.11 13.37
C ARG A 100 7.93 0.08 13.87
N VAL A 101 7.04 0.78 13.17
CA VAL A 101 5.63 0.97 13.55
C VAL A 101 4.72 0.16 12.61
N LEU A 102 5.06 0.16 11.33
CA LEU A 102 4.37 -0.58 10.28
C LEU A 102 5.08 -1.92 10.08
N PRO A 103 4.39 -3.05 10.26
CA PRO A 103 4.90 -4.35 9.85
C PRO A 103 5.22 -4.31 8.35
N VAL A 104 6.47 -4.57 8.00
CA VAL A 104 6.91 -4.77 6.63
C VAL A 104 7.17 -6.25 6.42
N ARG A 105 6.61 -6.82 5.35
CA ARG A 105 6.80 -8.22 4.98
C ARG A 105 7.25 -8.30 3.54
N GLU A 106 8.13 -9.25 3.27
CA GLU A 106 8.40 -9.69 1.92
C GLU A 106 7.37 -10.77 1.57
N SER A 107 6.79 -10.73 0.37
CA SER A 107 6.08 -11.90 -0.13
C SER A 107 7.14 -12.97 -0.34
N SER A 108 7.08 -14.03 0.47
CA SER A 108 7.98 -15.17 0.30
C SER A 108 7.85 -15.67 -1.13
N CYS A 109 8.98 -15.71 -1.83
CA CYS A 109 9.17 -16.22 -3.19
C CYS A 109 8.21 -17.37 -3.53
N GLY A 110 7.23 -17.11 -4.42
CA GLY A 110 6.36 -18.17 -4.97
C GLY A 110 4.96 -17.78 -5.44
N SER A 111 4.33 -16.68 -4.97
CA SER A 111 2.92 -16.40 -5.34
C SER A 111 2.52 -14.93 -5.50
N ALA A 112 3.47 -14.01 -5.71
CA ALA A 112 3.14 -12.62 -6.08
C ALA A 112 2.40 -12.48 -7.43
N ARG A 113 2.30 -13.57 -8.21
CA ARG A 113 1.48 -13.67 -9.42
C ARG A 113 0.03 -14.15 -9.19
N GLU A 114 -0.33 -14.63 -8.00
CA GLU A 114 -1.65 -15.24 -7.75
C GLU A 114 -2.64 -14.36 -7.00
N LEU A 115 -2.21 -13.27 -6.34
CA LEU A 115 -3.15 -12.36 -5.68
C LEU A 115 -4.10 -11.62 -6.65
N VAL A 116 -3.77 -11.58 -7.95
CA VAL A 116 -4.68 -11.05 -8.99
C VAL A 116 -5.48 -12.17 -9.67
N ALA A 117 -5.11 -13.44 -9.53
CA ALA A 117 -5.72 -14.54 -10.29
C ALA A 117 -6.82 -15.31 -9.53
N CYS A 118 -6.86 -15.26 -8.20
CA CYS A 118 -7.77 -16.12 -7.42
C CYS A 118 -9.08 -15.45 -6.94
N ALA A 119 -9.36 -14.20 -7.32
CA ALA A 119 -10.59 -13.49 -6.94
C ALA A 119 -11.62 -13.35 -8.09
N ALA A 120 -11.53 -14.21 -9.12
CA ALA A 120 -12.43 -14.16 -10.28
C ALA A 120 -12.93 -15.54 -10.78
N ALA A 121 -13.00 -16.55 -9.91
CA ALA A 121 -13.71 -17.81 -10.22
C ALA A 121 -14.55 -18.26 -9.04
#